data_AF-A0A7W6BFA6-F1
#
_entry.id   AF-A0A7W6BFA6-F1
#
_cell.length_a   1.000
_cell.length_b   1.000
_cell.length_c   1.000
_cell.angle_alpha   90.00
_cell.angle_beta   90.00
_cell.angle_gamma   90.00
#
_symmetry.space_group_name_H-M   'P 1'
#
loop_
_entity.id
_entity.type
_entity.pdbx_description
1 polymer ?
#
loop_
_entity_poly.entity_id
_entity_poly.type
_entity_poly.pdbx_seq_one_letter_code
_entity_poly.pdbx_strand_id
1 'polypeptide(L)' 'MTSEATMQPDELKELRKALGLSQQEFADALGVSRVLVGQMERGQAPIERRTALAARYLAEHPDAALADDR' A
#
# COMPACT_ATOMS: atom_id res chain seq x y z
N MET A 1 8.23 -21.79 -13.12
CA MET A 1 8.36 -20.32 -13.13
C MET A 1 7.18 -19.76 -12.35
N THR A 2 7.31 -19.63 -11.03
CA THR A 2 6.34 -18.87 -10.25
C THR A 2 6.60 -17.40 -10.57
N SER A 3 5.85 -16.82 -11.51
CA SER A 3 5.79 -15.37 -11.63
C SER A 3 5.35 -14.84 -10.26
N GLU A 4 6.26 -14.19 -9.52
CA GLU A 4 5.84 -13.29 -8.45
C GLU A 4 4.98 -12.22 -9.13
N ALA A 5 3.66 -12.37 -9.07
CA ALA A 5 2.75 -11.45 -9.71
C ALA A 5 2.95 -10.05 -9.10
N THR A 6 3.41 -9.13 -9.94
CA THR A 6 3.52 -7.71 -9.59
C THR A 6 2.15 -7.19 -9.17
N MET A 7 2.09 -6.54 -8.01
CA MET A 7 0.85 -5.96 -7.48
C MET A 7 0.25 -4.98 -8.50
N GLN A 8 -1.06 -5.08 -8.72
CA GLN A 8 -1.77 -4.18 -9.63
C GLN A 8 -2.22 -2.88 -8.91
N PRO A 9 -2.38 -1.76 -9.63
CA PRO A 9 -2.88 -0.49 -9.08
C PRO A 9 -4.18 -0.63 -8.28
N ASP A 10 -5.13 -1.40 -8.82
CA ASP A 10 -6.43 -1.64 -8.16
C ASP A 10 -6.26 -2.50 -6.91
N GLU A 11 -5.38 -3.50 -6.91
CA GLU A 11 -5.06 -4.32 -5.73
C GLU A 11 -4.55 -3.44 -4.58
N LEU A 12 -3.59 -2.55 -4.85
CA LEU A 12 -3.05 -1.63 -3.84
C LEU A 12 -4.14 -0.71 -3.27
N LYS A 13 -5.01 -0.19 -4.15
CA LYS A 13 -6.10 0.71 -3.78
C LYS A 13 -7.16 0.02 -2.92
N GLU A 14 -7.51 -1.22 -3.25
CA GLU A 14 -8.48 -2.00 -2.50
C GLU A 14 -7.94 -2.40 -1.12
N LEU A 15 -6.66 -2.77 -0.99
CA LEU A 15 -6.03 -3.01 0.31
C LEU A 15 -6.11 -1.77 1.22
N ARG A 16 -5.76 -0.59 0.69
CA ARG A 16 -5.87 0.66 1.46
C ARG A 16 -7.29 0.91 1.96
N LYS A 17 -8.28 0.77 1.08
CA LYS A 17 -9.69 1.00 1.44
C LYS A 17 -10.19 -0.02 2.46
N ALA A 18 -9.78 -1.28 2.34
CA ALA A 18 -10.14 -2.33 3.30
C ALA A 18 -9.60 -2.03 4.70
N LEU A 19 -8.44 -1.38 4.80
CA LEU A 19 -7.87 -0.88 6.05
C LEU A 19 -8.53 0.43 6.55
N GLY A 20 -9.44 1.04 5.78
CA GLY A 20 -10.08 2.30 6.14
C GLY A 20 -9.18 3.53 6.04
N LEU A 21 -8.01 3.42 5.42
CA LEU A 21 -6.99 4.48 5.39
C LEU A 21 -7.19 5.45 4.22
N SER A 22 -6.91 6.71 4.47
CA SER A 22 -6.65 7.71 3.44
C SER A 22 -5.34 7.42 2.70
N GLN A 23 -5.14 8.05 1.54
CA GLN A 23 -3.85 7.95 0.83
C GLN A 23 -2.68 8.52 1.65
N GLN A 24 -2.93 9.42 2.59
CA GLN A 24 -1.88 9.98 3.45
C GLN A 24 -1.47 8.94 4.50
N GLU A 25 -2.42 8.45 5.31
CA GLU A 25 -2.14 7.45 6.35
C GLU A 25 -1.51 6.18 5.78
N PHE A 26 -1.95 5.75 4.60
CA PHE A 26 -1.33 4.59 3.94
C PHE A 26 0.08 4.88 3.43
N ALA A 27 0.35 6.11 2.98
CA ALA A 27 1.70 6.50 2.58
C ALA A 27 2.65 6.55 3.79
N ASP A 28 2.15 7.05 4.92
CA ASP A 28 2.90 7.12 6.18
C ASP A 28 3.24 5.69 6.65
N ALA A 29 2.25 4.78 6.66
CA ALA A 29 2.46 3.37 7.00
C ALA A 29 3.43 2.62 6.06
N LEU A 30 3.51 3.03 4.78
CA LEU A 30 4.42 2.44 3.78
C LEU A 30 5.80 3.13 3.75
N GLY A 31 5.98 4.24 4.46
CA GLY A 31 7.17 5.07 4.39
C GLY A 31 7.43 5.61 2.98
N VAL A 32 6.39 6.16 2.34
CA VAL A 32 6.46 6.81 1.01
C VAL A 32 5.66 8.11 1.03
N SER A 33 5.69 8.88 -0.07
CA SER A 33 4.86 10.08 -0.17
C SER A 33 3.42 9.75 -0.59
N ARG A 34 2.44 10.53 -0.10
CA ARG A 34 1.04 10.50 -0.56
C ARG A 34 0.91 10.62 -2.08
N VAL A 35 1.75 11.45 -2.70
CA VAL A 35 1.78 11.63 -4.15
C VAL A 35 2.15 10.33 -4.86
N LEU A 36 3.15 9.60 -4.37
CA LEU A 36 3.55 8.32 -4.92
C LEU A 36 2.43 7.28 -4.79
N VAL A 37 1.76 7.20 -3.63
CA VAL A 37 0.57 6.33 -3.46
C VAL A 37 -0.50 6.64 -4.50
N GLY A 38 -0.84 7.92 -4.68
CA GLY A 38 -1.80 8.32 -5.70
C GLY A 38 -1.38 7.95 -7.13
N GLN A 39 -0.10 8.06 -7.48
CA GLN A 39 0.40 7.65 -8.80
C GLN A 39 0.35 6.12 -8.97
N MET A 40 0.73 5.36 -7.96
CA MET A 40 0.66 3.89 -7.96
C MET A 40 -0.77 3.40 -8.14
N GLU A 41 -1.74 3.94 -7.38
CA GLU A 41 -3.16 3.56 -7.49
C GLU A 41 -3.80 3.93 -8.84
N ARG A 42 -3.20 4.84 -9.61
CA ARG A 42 -3.65 5.20 -10.97
C ARG A 42 -2.84 4.51 -12.07
N GLY A 43 -1.89 3.65 -11.71
CA GLY A 43 -0.98 3.00 -12.67
C GLY A 43 0.01 3.96 -13.34
N GLN A 44 0.25 5.12 -12.75
CA GLN A 44 1.19 6.15 -13.26
C GLN A 44 2.61 5.96 -12.72
N ALA A 45 2.78 5.18 -11.67
CA ALA A 45 4.08 4.79 -11.12
C ALA A 45 4.10 3.29 -10.83
N PRO A 46 5.25 2.61 -11.00
CA PRO A 46 5.38 1.20 -10.69
C PRO A 46 5.24 0.96 -9.18
N ILE A 47 4.64 -0.17 -8.82
CA ILE A 47 4.60 -0.65 -7.43
C ILE A 47 5.81 -1.56 -7.22
N GLU A 48 6.83 -1.05 -6.54
CA GLU A 48 8.02 -1.83 -6.22
C GLU A 48 7.69 -3.00 -5.28
N ARG A 49 8.48 -4.07 -5.38
CA ARG A 49 8.32 -5.27 -4.54
C ARG A 49 8.29 -4.95 -3.04
N ARG A 50 9.10 -3.98 -2.58
CA ARG A 50 9.09 -3.47 -1.19
C ARG A 50 7.69 -3.01 -0.79
N THR A 51 7.11 -2.12 -1.58
CA THR A 51 5.80 -1.52 -1.32
C THR A 51 4.69 -2.56 -1.36
N ALA A 52 4.73 -3.46 -2.35
CA ALA A 52 3.74 -4.54 -2.47
C ALA A 52 3.75 -5.48 -1.25
N LEU A 53 4.94 -5.85 -0.77
CA LEU A 53 5.08 -6.69 0.43
C LEU A 53 4.62 -5.96 1.69
N ALA A 54 4.99 -4.68 1.86
CA ALA A 54 4.55 -3.88 3.00
C ALA A 54 3.02 -3.70 3.02
N ALA A 55 2.40 -3.42 1.86
CA ALA A 55 0.94 -3.30 1.75
C ALA A 55 0.22 -4.60 2.13
N ARG A 56 0.72 -5.76 1.69
CA ARG A 56 0.17 -7.08 2.08
C ARG A 56 0.35 -7.34 3.58
N TYR A 57 1.52 -7.01 4.12
CA TYR A 57 1.77 -7.14 5.54
C TYR A 57 0.77 -6.32 6.38
N LEU A 58 0.53 -5.06 6.02
CA LEU A 58 -0.46 -4.20 6.68
C LEU A 58 -1.89 -4.77 6.58
N ALA A 59 -2.25 -5.36 5.44
CA ALA A 59 -3.56 -6.00 5.26
C ALA A 59 -3.76 -7.22 6.17
N GLU A 60 -2.69 -7.98 6.44
CA GLU A 60 -2.70 -9.12 7.36
C GLU A 60 -2.57 -8.68 8.84
N HIS A 61 -2.00 -7.50 9.10
CA HIS A 61 -1.74 -6.95 10.44
C HIS A 61 -2.27 -5.52 10.57
N PRO A 62 -3.60 -5.31 10.60
CA PRO A 62 -4.18 -3.96 10.64
C PRO A 62 -3.72 -3.12 11.83
N ASP A 63 -3.41 -3.76 12.96
CA ASP A 63 -2.89 -3.09 14.16
C ASP A 63 -1.55 -2.38 13.91
N ALA A 64 -0.73 -2.89 12.98
CA ALA A 64 0.54 -2.26 12.62
C ALA A 64 0.35 -0.95 11.83
N ALA A 65 -0.80 -0.79 11.15
CA ALA A 65 -1.14 0.43 10.44
C ALA A 65 -1.62 1.56 11.37
N LEU A 66 -2.05 1.21 12.59
CA LEU A 66 -2.65 2.12 13.57
C LEU A 66 -1.70 2.51 14.72
N ALA A 67 -0.45 2.02 14.68
CA ALA A 67 0.47 2.10 15.80
C ALA A 67 1.17 3.47 15.97
N ASP A 68 1.10 4.38 14.98
CA ASP A 68 1.89 5.63 14.96
C ASP A 68 1.11 6.89 15.37
N ASP A 69 -0.15 6.79 15.80
CA ASP A 69 -1.00 7.94 16.20
C ASP A 69 -1.44 7.91 17.68
N ARG A 70 -0.60 7.38 18.59
CA ARG A 70 -0.82 7.41 20.06
C ARG A 70 0.33 8.02 20.85
#